data_AF-A0A937T671-F1
#
_entry.id   AF-A0A937T671-F1
#
_cell.length_a   1.000
_cell.length_b   1.000
_cell.length_c   1.000
_cell.angle_alpha   90.00
_cell.angle_beta   90.00
_cell.angle_gamma   90.00
#
_symmetry.space_group_name_H-M   'P 1'
#
loop_
_entity.id
_entity.type
_entity.pdbx_description
1 polymer ?
#
loop_
_entity_poly.entity_id
_entity_poly.type
_entity_poly.pdbx_seq_one_letter_code
_entity_poly.pdbx_strand_id
1 'polypeptide(L)'
;MDLIKKLEKLMVFMYEKYEEDDVFKQYGDYPWPLIEESGIEFGDAGAQLAVMDILRKHGFIEVVRPTRSAKIVSYSRVRPSLKGMEFVRDKRKSILRREWPKVISAITEGFIKGLKG
;
A
#
# COMPACT_ATOMS: atom_id res chain seq x y z
N MET A 1 4.59 -15.60 7.35
CA MET A 1 5.23 -14.63 6.45
C MET A 1 5.51 -13.36 7.25
N ASP A 2 6.74 -12.84 7.22
CA ASP A 2 7.09 -11.61 7.93
C ASP A 2 6.37 -10.38 7.34
N LEU A 3 6.29 -9.29 8.13
CA LEU A 3 5.58 -8.06 7.75
C LEU A 3 6.16 -7.43 6.49
N ILE A 4 7.48 -7.55 6.30
CA ILE A 4 8.17 -7.03 5.12
C ILE A 4 7.57 -7.71 3.89
N LYS A 5 7.62 -9.04 3.80
CA LYS A 5 7.04 -9.82 2.69
C LYS A 5 5.53 -9.58 2.48
N LYS A 6 4.78 -9.25 3.53
CA LYS A 6 3.36 -8.88 3.41
C LYS A 6 3.18 -7.53 2.71
N LEU A 7 3.84 -6.48 3.18
CA LEU A 7 3.82 -5.15 2.56
C LEU A 7 4.26 -5.21 1.10
N GLU A 8 5.33 -5.95 0.90
CA GLU A 8 5.89 -6.28 -0.38
C GLU A 8 4.85 -6.87 -1.36
N LYS A 9 4.18 -7.95 -0.96
CA LYS A 9 3.12 -8.56 -1.78
C LYS A 9 1.96 -7.60 -2.03
N LEU A 10 1.56 -6.81 -1.03
CA LEU A 10 0.46 -5.86 -1.16
C LEU A 10 0.77 -4.80 -2.23
N MET A 11 1.98 -4.24 -2.26
CA MET A 11 2.37 -3.28 -3.30
C MET A 11 2.40 -3.90 -4.69
N VAL A 12 2.87 -5.16 -4.81
CA VAL A 12 2.87 -5.88 -6.08
C VAL A 12 1.44 -6.11 -6.56
N PHE A 13 0.55 -6.57 -5.68
CA PHE A 13 -0.87 -6.74 -5.98
C PHE A 13 -1.52 -5.43 -6.45
N MET A 14 -1.33 -4.34 -5.69
CA MET A 14 -1.88 -3.04 -6.06
C MET A 14 -1.33 -2.54 -7.40
N TYR A 15 -0.06 -2.81 -7.71
CA TYR A 15 0.52 -2.49 -9.02
C TYR A 15 -0.12 -3.31 -10.14
N GLU A 16 -0.25 -4.63 -9.98
CA GLU A 16 -0.87 -5.52 -10.97
C GLU A 16 -2.31 -5.11 -11.24
N LYS A 17 -3.11 -4.90 -10.19
CA LYS A 17 -4.48 -4.39 -10.29
C LYS A 17 -4.50 -3.04 -11.01
N TYR A 18 -3.55 -2.14 -10.74
CA TYR A 18 -3.49 -0.83 -11.42
C TYR A 18 -3.22 -0.95 -12.91
N GLU A 19 -2.39 -1.89 -13.34
CA GLU A 19 -2.08 -2.08 -14.77
C GLU A 19 -3.28 -2.69 -15.52
N GLU A 20 -4.03 -3.59 -14.87
CA GLU A 20 -5.10 -4.39 -15.48
C GLU A 20 -6.51 -3.78 -15.36
N ASP A 21 -6.80 -3.02 -14.31
CA ASP A 21 -8.13 -2.48 -14.00
C ASP A 21 -8.17 -0.96 -14.21
N ASP A 22 -8.80 -0.54 -15.31
CA ASP A 22 -8.95 0.88 -15.66
C ASP A 22 -9.84 1.66 -14.68
N VAL A 23 -10.80 0.99 -14.02
CA VAL A 23 -11.63 1.62 -12.99
C VAL A 23 -10.78 1.92 -11.77
N PHE A 24 -9.97 0.96 -11.33
CA PHE A 24 -9.02 1.17 -10.23
C PHE A 24 -7.97 2.23 -10.57
N LYS A 25 -7.45 2.23 -11.80
CA LYS A 25 -6.52 3.25 -12.31
C LYS A 25 -7.10 4.65 -12.19
N GLN A 26 -8.36 4.83 -12.61
CA GLN A 26 -9.02 6.14 -12.66
C GLN A 26 -9.51 6.61 -11.29
N TYR A 27 -10.12 5.72 -10.50
CA TYR A 27 -10.88 6.10 -9.30
C TYR A 27 -10.26 5.63 -7.98
N GLY A 28 -9.24 4.77 -8.03
CA GLY A 28 -8.73 4.05 -6.86
C GLY A 28 -9.79 3.16 -6.22
N ASP A 29 -9.43 2.55 -5.10
CA ASP A 29 -10.33 1.69 -4.33
C ASP A 29 -10.12 1.90 -2.84
N TYR A 30 -11.06 1.42 -2.04
CA TYR A 30 -10.96 1.47 -0.59
C TYR A 30 -9.87 0.52 -0.11
N PRO A 31 -9.14 0.90 0.97
CA PRO A 31 -8.05 0.06 1.46
C PRO A 31 -8.49 -1.34 1.91
N TRP A 32 -9.72 -1.51 2.39
CA TRP A 32 -10.23 -2.79 2.92
C TRP A 32 -10.39 -3.83 1.81
N PRO A 33 -11.19 -3.55 0.75
CA PRO A 33 -11.26 -4.43 -0.42
C PRO A 33 -9.89 -4.78 -0.98
N LEU A 34 -8.96 -3.83 -1.07
CA LEU A 34 -7.61 -4.08 -1.59
C LEU A 34 -6.82 -5.10 -0.73
N ILE A 35 -6.94 -5.02 0.60
CA ILE A 35 -6.26 -5.98 1.49
C ILE A 35 -6.94 -7.34 1.40
N GLU A 36 -8.27 -7.38 1.41
CA GLU A 36 -9.06 -8.61 1.33
C GLU A 36 -8.80 -9.36 0.01
N GLU A 37 -8.90 -8.66 -1.14
CA GLU A 37 -8.62 -9.22 -2.47
C GLU A 37 -7.18 -9.69 -2.63
N SER A 38 -6.22 -9.03 -1.95
CA SER A 38 -4.81 -9.45 -2.00
C SER A 38 -4.56 -10.82 -1.32
N GLY A 39 -5.49 -11.28 -0.48
CA GLY A 39 -5.34 -12.48 0.34
C GLY A 39 -4.24 -12.37 1.41
N ILE A 40 -3.83 -11.15 1.78
CA ILE A 40 -2.76 -10.90 2.73
C ILE A 40 -3.35 -10.55 4.10
N GLU A 41 -3.13 -11.43 5.07
CA GLU A 41 -3.56 -11.20 6.44
C GLU A 41 -2.58 -10.28 7.17
N PHE A 42 -2.97 -9.05 7.50
CA PHE A 42 -2.16 -8.11 8.30
C PHE A 42 -2.47 -8.13 9.81
N GLY A 43 -3.44 -8.92 10.25
CA GLY A 43 -3.94 -8.94 11.63
C GLY A 43 -5.32 -8.29 11.72
N ASP A 44 -5.60 -7.62 12.83
CA ASP A 44 -6.86 -6.92 13.06
C ASP A 44 -7.03 -5.68 12.15
N ALA A 45 -8.22 -5.07 12.22
CA ALA A 45 -8.56 -3.88 11.46
C ALA A 45 -7.60 -2.70 11.74
N GLY A 46 -7.06 -2.56 12.96
CA GLY A 46 -6.10 -1.51 13.28
C GLY A 46 -4.77 -1.71 12.57
N ALA A 47 -4.27 -2.94 12.52
CA ALA A 47 -3.04 -3.28 11.82
C ALA A 47 -3.14 -3.06 10.31
N GLN A 48 -4.30 -3.40 9.71
CA GLN A 48 -4.59 -3.14 8.31
C GLN A 48 -4.58 -1.63 7.97
N LEU A 49 -5.12 -0.79 8.86
CA LEU A 49 -5.13 0.66 8.67
C LEU A 49 -3.72 1.24 8.77
N ALA A 50 -2.97 0.78 9.76
CA ALA A 50 -1.61 1.23 9.98
C ALA A 50 -0.73 0.96 8.75
N VAL A 51 -0.86 -0.23 8.15
CA VAL A 51 -0.17 -0.59 6.91
C VAL A 51 -0.44 0.40 5.79
N MET A 52 -1.70 0.77 5.59
CA MET A 52 -2.09 1.71 4.54
C MET A 52 -1.62 3.14 4.83
N ASP A 53 -1.69 3.59 6.08
CA ASP A 53 -1.16 4.90 6.48
C ASP A 53 0.35 5.00 6.28
N ILE A 54 1.08 3.92 6.55
CA ILE A 54 2.53 3.84 6.32
C ILE A 54 2.84 3.96 4.82
N LEU A 55 2.20 3.15 3.98
CA LEU A 55 2.41 3.21 2.53
C LEU A 55 2.13 4.62 1.98
N ARG A 56 1.10 5.29 2.53
CA ARG A 56 0.77 6.68 2.20
C ARG A 56 1.85 7.65 2.65
N LYS A 57 2.28 7.60 3.91
CA LYS A 57 3.30 8.49 4.49
C LYS A 57 4.63 8.41 3.75
N HIS A 58 4.99 7.22 3.27
CA HIS A 58 6.20 7.03 2.47
C HIS A 58 6.00 7.31 0.96
N GLY A 59 4.79 7.68 0.55
CA GLY A 59 4.46 8.08 -0.80
C GLY A 59 4.39 6.93 -1.81
N PHE A 60 4.16 5.69 -1.36
CA PHE A 60 3.94 4.54 -2.25
C PHE A 60 2.51 4.43 -2.76
N ILE A 61 1.55 4.96 -1.98
CA ILE A 61 0.16 5.11 -2.39
C ILE A 61 -0.26 6.57 -2.25
N GLU A 62 -1.20 6.97 -3.09
CA GLU A 62 -1.82 8.29 -3.04
C GLU A 62 -3.32 8.17 -2.79
N VAL A 63 -3.88 9.21 -2.17
CA VAL A 63 -5.31 9.32 -1.92
C VAL A 63 -5.97 9.92 -3.17
N VAL A 64 -6.92 9.18 -3.74
CA VAL A 64 -7.81 9.70 -4.77
C VAL A 64 -8.85 10.55 -4.05
N ARG A 65 -8.84 11.87 -4.31
CA ARG A 65 -9.70 12.83 -3.61
C ARG A 65 -11.15 12.36 -3.62
N PRO A 66 -11.90 12.52 -2.50
CA PRO A 66 -13.33 12.31 -2.54
C PRO A 66 -13.95 13.36 -3.48
N THR A 67 -14.79 12.92 -4.41
CA THR A 67 -15.88 13.78 -4.89
C THR A 67 -16.66 14.17 -3.63
N ARG A 68 -16.81 15.48 -3.39
CA ARG A 68 -17.54 16.03 -2.24
C ARG A 68 -18.90 15.35 -2.11
N SER A 69 -19.02 14.33 -1.28
CA SER A 69 -20.30 13.81 -0.87
C SER A 69 -20.21 13.19 0.51
N ALA A 70 -21.31 13.35 1.22
CA ALA A 70 -21.36 13.52 2.64
C ALA A 70 -21.36 12.19 3.41
N LYS A 71 -20.75 12.27 4.60
CA LYS A 71 -21.18 11.63 5.85
C LYS A 71 -20.98 10.14 6.09
N ILE A 72 -20.65 9.26 5.15
CA ILE A 72 -20.50 7.83 5.50
C ILE A 72 -19.33 7.20 4.74
N VAL A 73 -18.45 6.52 5.50
CA VAL A 73 -17.15 5.88 5.16
C VAL A 73 -15.91 6.79 5.28
N SER A 74 -15.16 6.60 6.36
CA SER A 74 -14.00 7.39 6.83
C SER A 74 -12.68 7.14 6.09
N TYR A 75 -12.68 6.40 4.99
CA TYR A 75 -11.46 6.04 4.26
C TYR A 75 -11.54 6.54 2.83
N SER A 76 -10.60 7.39 2.46
CA SER A 76 -10.47 7.84 1.08
C SER A 76 -9.96 6.69 0.21
N ARG A 77 -10.42 6.63 -1.04
CA ARG A 77 -9.91 5.69 -2.02
C ARG A 77 -8.42 5.92 -2.24
N VAL A 78 -7.68 4.84 -2.45
CA VAL A 78 -6.24 4.85 -2.66
C VAL A 78 -5.88 4.14 -3.94
N ARG A 79 -4.72 4.49 -4.49
CA ARG A 79 -4.07 3.79 -5.61
C ARG A 79 -2.55 3.91 -5.48
N PRO A 80 -1.76 3.07 -6.18
CA PRO A 80 -0.32 3.28 -6.28
C PRO A 80 0.01 4.69 -6.77
N SER A 81 0.99 5.34 -6.14
CA SER A 81 1.56 6.57 -6.66
C SER A 81 2.58 6.25 -7.76
N LEU A 82 3.06 7.27 -8.49
CA LEU A 82 4.16 7.10 -9.44
C LEU A 82 5.39 6.46 -8.79
N LYS A 83 5.78 6.96 -7.61
CA LYS A 83 6.88 6.40 -6.80
C LYS A 83 6.63 4.94 -6.42
N GLY A 84 5.39 4.60 -6.06
CA GLY A 84 4.98 3.22 -5.76
C GLY A 84 5.14 2.28 -6.95
N MET A 85 4.70 2.75 -8.12
CA MET A 85 4.82 1.99 -9.37
C MET A 85 6.28 1.80 -9.79
N GLU A 86 7.09 2.86 -9.74
CA GLU A 86 8.53 2.79 -10.01
C GLU A 86 9.22 1.78 -9.08
N PHE A 87 8.92 1.86 -7.79
CA PHE A 87 9.49 0.95 -6.79
C PHE A 87 9.19 -0.54 -7.06
N VAL A 88 7.97 -0.87 -7.51
CA VAL A 88 7.60 -2.24 -7.88
C VAL A 88 8.24 -2.65 -9.22
N ARG A 89 8.29 -1.73 -10.18
CA ARG A 89 8.88 -1.96 -11.51
C ARG A 89 10.39 -2.25 -11.43
N ASP A 90 11.13 -1.52 -10.61
CA ASP A 90 12.57 -1.71 -10.42
C ASP A 90 12.90 -3.05 -9.74
N LYS A 91 12.01 -3.52 -8.86
CA LYS A 91 12.09 -4.87 -8.29
C LYS A 91 11.94 -5.94 -9.37
N ARG A 92 10.95 -5.81 -10.26
CA ARG A 92 10.74 -6.77 -11.37
C ARG A 92 11.93 -6.78 -12.33
N LYS A 93 12.57 -5.63 -12.58
CA LYS A 93 13.78 -5.51 -13.40
C LYS A 93 15.07 -5.96 -12.72
N SER A 94 15.01 -6.48 -11.49
CA SER A 94 16.16 -6.96 -10.69
C SER A 94 17.20 -5.91 -10.29
N ILE A 95 17.03 -4.64 -10.66
CA ILE A 95 18.02 -3.57 -10.40
C ILE A 95 18.16 -3.33 -8.88
N LEU A 96 17.07 -3.45 -8.12
CA LEU A 96 17.03 -3.15 -6.67
C LEU A 96 16.48 -4.27 -5.80
N ARG A 97 16.43 -5.52 -6.30
CA ARG A 97 15.85 -6.66 -5.57
C ARG A 97 16.51 -6.90 -4.20
N ARG A 98 17.78 -6.49 -4.02
CA ARG A 98 18.54 -6.59 -2.76
C ARG A 98 18.28 -5.43 -1.78
N GLU A 99 17.84 -4.28 -2.27
CA GLU A 99 17.57 -3.08 -1.44
C GLU A 99 16.14 -3.05 -0.92
N TRP A 100 15.27 -3.82 -1.57
CA TRP A 100 13.85 -3.91 -1.27
C TRP A 100 13.53 -4.28 0.19
N PRO A 101 14.15 -5.32 0.78
CA PRO A 101 13.93 -5.63 2.18
C PRO A 101 14.42 -4.52 3.12
N LYS A 102 15.44 -3.74 2.72
CA LYS A 102 15.95 -2.62 3.54
C LYS A 102 14.99 -1.44 3.54
N VAL A 103 14.45 -1.10 2.38
CA VAL A 103 13.45 -0.02 2.26
C VAL A 103 12.20 -0.39 3.08
N ILE A 104 11.75 -1.64 2.99
CA ILE A 104 10.58 -2.10 3.75
C ILE A 104 10.92 -2.26 5.24
N SER A 105 12.12 -2.71 5.60
CA SER A 105 12.57 -2.72 7.01
C SER A 105 12.53 -1.32 7.61
N ALA A 106 13.08 -0.31 6.92
CA ALA A 106 13.07 1.07 7.39
C ALA A 106 11.65 1.62 7.61
N ILE A 107 10.73 1.24 6.72
CA ILE A 107 9.30 1.54 6.82
C ILE A 107 8.67 0.87 8.07
N THR A 108 8.96 -0.42 8.28
CA THR A 108 8.45 -1.17 9.43
C THR A 108 9.07 -0.76 10.77
N GLU A 109 10.34 -0.37 10.79
CA GLU A 109 11.01 0.15 11.99
C GLU A 109 10.47 1.52 12.40
N GLY A 110 10.18 2.39 11.41
CA GLY A 110 9.49 3.65 11.66
C GLY A 110 8.10 3.44 12.27
N PHE A 111 7.38 2.42 11.81
CA PHE A 111 6.08 2.02 12.37
C PHE A 111 6.18 1.51 13.81
N ILE A 112 7.08 0.55 14.08
CA ILE A 112 7.25 -0.03 15.42
C ILE A 112 7.70 1.02 16.44
N LYS A 113 8.58 1.95 16.04
CA LYS A 113 9.01 3.05 16.91
C LYS A 113 7.87 4.04 17.18
N GLY A 114 7.05 4.37 16.16
CA GLY A 114 5.92 5.29 16.31
C GLY A 114 4.76 4.76 17.17
N LEU A 115 4.62 3.44 17.31
CA LEU A 115 3.64 2.82 18.22
C LEU A 115 4.09 2.73 19.69
N LYS A 116 5.40 2.86 19.96
CA LYS A 116 5.97 2.80 21.30
C LYS A 116 6.23 4.19 21.91
N GLY A 117 6.02 5.25 21.14
CA GLY A 117 6.20 6.64 21.56
C GLY A 117 4.94 7.28 22.11
#